data_AF-A0A7C1DKB2-F1
#
_entry.id   AF-A0A7C1DKB2-F1
#
_cell.length_a   1.000
_cell.length_b   1.000
_cell.length_c   1.000
_cell.angle_alpha   90.00
_cell.angle_beta   90.00
_cell.angle_gamma   90.00
#
_symmetry.space_group_name_H-M   'P 1'
#
loop_
_entity.id
_entity.type
_entity.pdbx_description
1 polymer ?
#
loop_
_entity_poly.entity_id
_entity_poly.type
_entity_poly.pdbx_seq_one_letter_code
_entity_poly.pdbx_strand_id
1 'polypeptide(L)'
;MEQGHTPNPCVICNRMVKFPFLIDIASKEGADAVATGHYARTAMGPIGRTALFRGIDPLKDQSYMLYRLPVETLPALVFPLGEMTKEQVSLKGRTLFPGMFSDLPESEDLCFLPADNLTDICRTRQGYFRKAT
;
A
#
# COMPACT_ATOMS: atom_id res chain seq x y z
N MET A 1 -4.31 -27.04 -3.19
CA MET A 1 -3.91 -26.02 -4.20
C MET A 1 -3.94 -26.70 -5.56
N GLU A 2 -5.04 -26.65 -6.32
CA GLU A 2 -5.17 -27.42 -7.57
C GLU A 2 -4.58 -26.72 -8.81
N GLN A 3 -4.24 -25.44 -8.76
CA GLN A 3 -3.85 -24.65 -9.95
C GLN A 3 -2.43 -24.05 -9.91
N GLY A 4 -1.67 -24.22 -8.83
CA GLY A 4 -0.27 -23.75 -8.76
C GLY A 4 -0.06 -22.23 -8.86
N HIS A 5 -1.08 -21.42 -8.60
CA HIS A 5 -0.96 -19.95 -8.65
C HIS A 5 -0.13 -19.40 -7.48
N THR A 6 0.68 -18.36 -7.75
CA THR A 6 1.37 -17.56 -6.74
C THR A 6 0.60 -16.26 -6.50
N PRO A 7 -0.21 -16.15 -5.43
CA PRO A 7 -1.02 -14.97 -5.19
C PRO A 7 -0.17 -13.79 -4.71
N ASN A 8 -0.59 -12.57 -5.06
CA ASN A 8 -0.12 -11.36 -4.41
C ASN A 8 -1.20 -10.89 -3.41
N PRO A 9 -1.04 -11.13 -2.10
CA PRO A 9 -2.04 -10.75 -1.11
C PRO A 9 -2.08 -9.24 -0.86
N CYS A 10 -1.02 -8.48 -1.15
CA CYS A 10 -0.98 -7.03 -0.94
C CYS A 10 -1.97 -6.29 -1.85
N VAL A 11 -2.02 -6.64 -3.15
CA VAL A 11 -3.00 -6.04 -4.09
C VAL A 11 -4.46 -6.35 -3.71
N ILE A 12 -4.68 -7.47 -3.02
CA ILE A 12 -6.00 -7.87 -2.52
C ILE A 12 -6.32 -7.10 -1.23
N CYS A 13 -5.37 -7.06 -0.29
CA CYS A 13 -5.50 -6.37 0.99
C CYS A 13 -5.77 -4.88 0.80
N ASN A 14 -5.03 -4.20 -0.08
CA ASN A 14 -5.25 -2.80 -0.38
C ASN A 14 -6.70 -2.55 -0.84
N ARG A 15 -7.20 -3.35 -1.78
CA ARG A 15 -8.58 -3.21 -2.29
C ARG A 15 -9.66 -3.53 -1.25
N MET A 16 -9.51 -4.64 -0.52
CA MET A 16 -10.63 -5.23 0.24
C MET A 16 -10.59 -4.95 1.73
N VAL A 17 -9.42 -4.58 2.27
CA VAL A 17 -9.21 -4.44 3.71
C VAL A 17 -8.69 -3.05 4.05
N LYS A 18 -7.46 -2.71 3.63
CA LYS A 18 -6.75 -1.53 4.10
C LYS A 18 -7.51 -0.24 3.82
N PHE A 19 -7.76 0.07 2.55
CA PHE A 19 -8.36 1.35 2.17
C PHE A 19 -9.84 1.46 2.53
N PRO A 20 -10.69 0.43 2.33
CA PRO A 20 -12.08 0.50 2.80
C PRO A 20 -12.18 0.79 4.30
N PHE A 21 -11.35 0.12 5.11
CA PHE A 21 -11.36 0.30 6.56
C PHE A 21 -10.82 1.69 6.98
N LEU A 22 -9.72 2.14 6.37
CA LEU A 22 -9.17 3.46 6.68
C LEU A 22 -10.10 4.61 6.26
N ILE A 23 -10.78 4.49 5.11
CA ILE A 23 -11.75 5.48 4.64
C ILE A 23 -12.98 5.51 5.57
N ASP A 24 -13.48 4.35 6.00
CA ASP A 24 -14.59 4.28 6.96
C ASP A 24 -14.24 4.95 8.29
N ILE A 25 -13.03 4.70 8.83
CA ILE A 25 -12.54 5.40 10.02
C ILE A 25 -12.43 6.90 9.77
N ALA A 26 -11.77 7.32 8.70
CA ALA A 26 -11.61 8.74 8.38
C ALA A 26 -12.96 9.46 8.29
N SER A 27 -13.95 8.84 7.65
CA SER A 27 -15.30 9.39 7.56
C SER A 27 -15.98 9.52 8.92
N LYS A 28 -15.81 8.54 9.81
CA LYS A 28 -16.38 8.58 11.18
C LYS A 28 -15.74 9.65 12.06
N GLU A 29 -14.45 9.92 11.85
CA GLU A 29 -13.69 10.94 12.56
C GLU A 29 -13.82 12.34 11.92
N GLY A 30 -14.59 12.48 10.83
CA GLY A 30 -14.78 13.75 10.13
C GLY A 30 -13.55 14.23 9.34
N ALA A 31 -12.65 13.33 8.96
CA ALA A 31 -11.49 13.64 8.13
C ALA A 31 -11.82 13.55 6.64
N ASP A 32 -11.28 14.49 5.85
CA ASP A 32 -11.55 14.57 4.40
C ASP A 32 -10.84 13.48 3.58
N ALA A 33 -9.71 12.96 4.07
CA ALA A 33 -8.88 12.02 3.33
C ALA A 33 -7.98 11.16 4.23
N VAL A 34 -7.47 10.08 3.65
CA VAL A 34 -6.48 9.18 4.26
C VAL A 34 -5.13 9.39 3.60
N ALA A 35 -4.13 9.79 4.39
CA ALA A 35 -2.74 9.82 3.95
C ALA A 35 -2.03 8.50 4.27
N THR A 36 -1.28 7.96 3.31
CA THR A 36 -0.43 6.78 3.53
C THR A 36 0.97 6.97 2.95
N GLY A 37 1.96 6.25 3.49
CA GLY A 37 3.34 6.28 3.01
C GLY A 37 3.58 5.55 1.68
N HIS A 38 2.57 5.37 0.83
CA HIS A 38 2.79 4.74 -0.46
C HIS A 38 3.51 5.69 -1.42
N TYR A 39 4.48 5.15 -2.17
CA TYR A 39 5.14 5.84 -3.27
C TYR A 39 4.29 5.71 -4.54
N ALA A 40 3.18 6.44 -4.56
CA ALA A 40 2.25 6.53 -5.69
C ALA A 40 1.65 7.93 -5.72
N ARG A 41 0.88 8.29 -6.74
CA ARG A 41 0.25 9.61 -6.82
C ARG A 41 -1.20 9.51 -7.23
N THR A 42 -2.02 10.41 -6.72
CA THR A 42 -3.39 10.65 -7.18
C THR A 42 -3.46 12.05 -7.78
N ALA A 43 -4.00 12.16 -8.99
CA ALA A 43 -4.19 13.44 -9.66
C ALA A 43 -5.36 13.36 -10.63
N MET A 44 -5.82 14.50 -11.14
CA MET A 44 -6.82 14.52 -12.20
C MET A 44 -6.27 13.84 -13.46
N GLY A 45 -6.95 12.79 -13.92
CA GLY A 45 -6.62 12.05 -15.12
C GLY A 45 -7.17 12.70 -16.40
N PRO A 46 -6.78 12.17 -17.58
CA PRO A 46 -7.15 12.75 -18.88
C PRO A 46 -8.65 12.69 -19.18
N ILE A 47 -9.41 11.85 -18.47
CA ILE A 47 -10.86 11.70 -18.62
C ILE A 47 -11.66 12.51 -17.58
N GLY A 48 -11.04 13.48 -16.92
CA GLY A 48 -11.71 14.32 -15.92
C GLY A 48 -12.09 13.58 -14.63
N ARG A 49 -11.40 12.49 -14.31
CA ARG A 49 -11.55 11.74 -13.05
C ARG A 49 -10.20 11.59 -12.36
N THR A 50 -10.19 11.56 -11.03
CA THR A 50 -8.99 11.22 -10.27
C THR A 50 -8.48 9.85 -10.71
N ALA A 51 -7.19 9.78 -11.01
CA ALA A 51 -6.50 8.59 -11.47
C ALA A 51 -5.26 8.32 -10.60
N LEU A 52 -4.85 7.06 -10.61
CA LEU A 52 -3.62 6.60 -9.97
C LEU A 52 -2.46 6.76 -10.95
N PHE A 53 -1.37 7.36 -10.48
CA PHE A 53 -0.13 7.56 -11.21
C PHE A 53 1.03 6.92 -10.46
N ARG A 54 2.10 6.61 -11.21
CA ARG A 54 3.36 6.14 -10.64
C ARG A 54 3.96 7.20 -9.73
N GLY A 55 4.60 6.77 -8.64
CA GLY A 55 5.50 7.63 -7.86
C GLY A 55 6.66 8.12 -8.73
N ILE A 56 7.26 9.26 -8.39
CA ILE A 56 8.41 9.79 -9.14
C ILE A 56 9.66 8.93 -8.99
N ASP A 57 9.75 8.16 -7.89
CA ASP A 57 10.82 7.21 -7.65
C ASP A 57 10.48 5.87 -8.33
N PRO A 58 11.15 5.51 -9.43
CA PRO A 58 10.84 4.29 -10.16
C PRO A 58 11.21 3.02 -9.38
N LEU A 59 12.15 3.10 -8.43
CA LEU A 59 12.60 1.96 -7.62
C LEU A 59 11.67 1.70 -6.43
N LYS A 60 10.97 2.74 -5.96
CA LYS A 60 9.99 2.63 -4.88
C LYS A 60 8.54 2.67 -5.34
N ASP A 61 8.26 2.92 -6.62
CA ASP A 61 6.89 3.03 -7.16
C ASP A 61 6.01 1.85 -6.73
N GLN A 62 4.94 2.17 -6.01
CA GLN A 62 3.99 1.22 -5.44
C GLN A 62 2.63 1.28 -6.14
N SER A 63 2.50 1.98 -7.28
CA SER A 63 1.27 2.03 -8.06
C SER A 63 0.74 0.64 -8.44
N TYR A 64 1.64 -0.32 -8.68
CA TYR A 64 1.27 -1.72 -8.89
C TYR A 64 0.55 -2.33 -7.68
N MET A 65 0.96 -2.02 -6.44
CA MET A 65 0.27 -2.56 -5.25
C MET A 65 -1.14 -2.00 -5.07
N LEU A 66 -1.47 -0.93 -5.81
CA LEU A 66 -2.70 -0.15 -5.71
C LEU A 66 -3.59 -0.27 -6.96
N TYR A 67 -3.19 -1.00 -8.01
CA TYR A 67 -3.90 -0.99 -9.31
C TYR A 67 -5.36 -1.46 -9.22
N ARG A 68 -5.71 -2.23 -8.17
CA ARG A 68 -7.05 -2.78 -7.96
C ARG A 68 -7.99 -1.85 -7.18
N LEU A 69 -7.52 -0.69 -6.74
CA LEU A 69 -8.36 0.27 -6.03
C LEU A 69 -9.51 0.75 -6.94
N PRO A 70 -10.76 0.78 -6.44
CA PRO A 70 -11.86 1.40 -7.18
C PRO A 70 -11.56 2.88 -7.40
N VAL A 71 -11.91 3.41 -8.58
CA VAL A 71 -11.65 4.81 -8.97
C VAL A 71 -12.31 5.78 -7.99
N GLU A 72 -13.45 5.38 -7.42
CA GLU A 72 -14.26 6.14 -6.47
C GLU A 72 -13.56 6.34 -5.13
N THR A 73 -12.59 5.47 -4.80
CA THR A 73 -11.80 5.60 -3.56
C THR A 73 -10.67 6.61 -3.71
N LEU A 74 -10.13 6.80 -4.92
CA LEU A 74 -8.92 7.60 -5.16
C LEU A 74 -9.03 9.07 -4.70
N PRO A 75 -10.17 9.78 -4.82
CA PRO A 75 -10.33 11.14 -4.31
C PRO A 75 -10.11 11.27 -2.79
N ALA A 76 -10.37 10.20 -2.02
CA ALA A 76 -10.20 10.20 -0.56
C ALA A 76 -8.76 9.81 -0.14
N LEU A 77 -7.84 9.61 -1.08
CA LEU A 77 -6.48 9.12 -0.81
C LEU A 77 -5.41 10.15 -1.14
N VAL A 78 -4.50 10.33 -0.19
CA VAL A 78 -3.31 11.18 -0.31
C VAL A 78 -2.05 10.32 -0.17
N PHE A 79 -1.08 10.54 -1.05
CA PHE A 79 0.19 9.84 -1.06
C PHE A 79 1.36 10.83 -0.98
N PRO A 80 1.73 11.30 0.23
CA PRO A 80 2.69 12.38 0.40
C PRO A 80 4.09 12.06 -0.12
N LEU A 81 4.44 10.77 -0.23
CA LEU A 81 5.76 10.33 -0.70
C LEU A 81 5.81 10.19 -2.22
N GLY A 82 4.68 10.33 -2.93
CA GLY A 82 4.59 10.13 -4.38
C GLY A 82 5.44 11.08 -5.21
N GLU A 83 5.75 12.26 -4.67
CA GLU A 83 6.57 13.32 -5.29
C GLU A 83 7.98 13.40 -4.69
N MET A 84 8.45 12.33 -4.02
CA MET A 84 9.78 12.27 -3.43
C MET A 84 10.49 10.95 -3.74
N THR A 85 11.81 11.00 -3.91
CA THR A 85 12.65 9.79 -3.89
C THR A 85 12.87 9.28 -2.48
N LYS A 86 13.26 8.01 -2.33
CA LYS A 86 13.60 7.45 -1.01
C LYS A 86 14.67 8.27 -0.31
N GLU A 87 15.68 8.73 -1.04
CA GLU A 87 16.77 9.54 -0.50
C GLU A 87 16.25 10.87 0.03
N GLN A 88 15.34 11.52 -0.72
CA GLN A 88 14.70 12.76 -0.30
C GLN A 88 13.84 12.56 0.95
N VAL A 89 13.07 11.46 1.03
CA VAL A 89 12.26 11.13 2.21
C VAL A 89 13.17 10.87 3.41
N SER A 90 14.25 10.10 3.25
CA SER A 90 15.21 9.82 4.32
C SER A 90 15.94 11.08 4.79
N LEU A 91 16.33 11.98 3.88
CA LEU A 91 16.93 13.27 4.23
C LEU A 91 15.94 14.13 5.02
N LYS A 92 14.72 14.30 4.50
CA LYS A 92 13.66 15.06 5.16
C LYS A 92 13.34 14.50 6.56
N GLY A 93 13.28 13.18 6.69
CA GLY A 93 13.10 12.49 7.96
C GLY A 93 14.21 12.80 8.96
N ARG A 94 15.49 12.69 8.56
CA ARG A 94 16.64 13.03 9.42
C ARG A 94 16.68 14.50 9.82
N THR A 95 16.27 15.41 8.93
CA THR A 95 16.26 16.85 9.20
C THR A 95 15.12 17.26 10.12
N LEU A 96 13.90 16.77 9.88
CA LEU A 96 12.72 17.18 10.65
C LEU A 96 12.57 16.40 11.97
N PHE A 97 13.06 15.17 12.03
CA PHE A 97 12.89 14.25 13.15
C PHE A 97 14.22 13.56 13.51
N PRO A 98 15.22 14.33 14.00
CA PRO A 98 16.53 13.80 14.32
C PRO A 98 16.46 12.67 15.35
N GLY A 99 17.11 11.55 15.07
CA GLY A 99 17.16 10.35 15.94
C GLY A 99 15.94 9.44 15.89
N MET A 100 14.88 9.78 15.15
CA MET A 100 13.65 8.99 15.11
C MET A 100 13.69 7.83 14.10
N PHE A 101 14.45 7.98 13.00
CA PHE A 101 14.40 7.07 11.85
C PHE A 101 15.76 6.56 11.37
N SER A 102 16.82 6.67 12.17
CA SER A 102 18.20 6.33 11.75
C SER A 102 18.41 4.85 11.44
N ASP A 103 17.66 3.97 12.12
CA ASP A 103 17.91 2.52 12.12
C ASP A 103 16.66 1.69 11.85
N LEU A 104 15.58 2.31 11.34
CA LEU A 104 14.39 1.54 10.98
C LEU A 104 14.63 0.79 9.66
N PRO A 105 14.63 -0.55 9.66
CA PRO A 105 14.62 -1.31 8.43
C PRO A 105 13.33 -1.02 7.65
N GLU A 106 13.39 -1.14 6.34
CA GLU A 106 12.18 -1.09 5.54
C GLU A 106 11.29 -2.31 5.84
N SER A 107 9.98 -2.10 5.78
CA SER A 107 9.05 -3.23 5.86
C SER A 107 9.17 -4.03 4.56
N GLU A 108 9.88 -5.13 4.65
CA GLU A 108 9.92 -6.18 3.64
C GLU A 108 8.93 -7.29 4.04
N ASP A 109 8.49 -8.11 3.09
CA ASP A 109 7.49 -9.18 3.28
C ASP A 109 6.03 -8.77 3.61
N LEU A 110 5.20 -9.78 3.84
CA LEU A 110 3.76 -9.68 4.07
C LEU A 110 3.47 -9.21 5.49
N CYS A 111 2.69 -8.12 5.63
CA CYS A 111 2.44 -7.44 6.91
C CYS A 111 1.86 -8.34 8.03
N PHE A 112 1.20 -9.44 7.69
CA PHE A 112 0.52 -10.34 8.65
C PHE A 112 1.34 -11.60 8.96
N LEU A 113 2.54 -11.71 8.39
CA LEU A 113 3.44 -12.82 8.63
C LEU A 113 4.50 -12.42 9.67
N PRO A 114 4.71 -13.22 10.72
CA PRO A 114 5.94 -13.13 11.50
C PRO A 114 7.17 -13.28 10.60
N ALA A 115 8.29 -12.65 10.97
CA ALA A 115 9.54 -12.75 10.20
C ALA A 115 9.95 -14.23 10.00
N ASP A 116 10.55 -14.52 8.83
CA ASP A 116 11.16 -15.82 8.48
C ASP A 116 10.23 -17.04 8.37
N ASN A 117 8.92 -16.86 8.18
CA ASN A 117 7.98 -17.99 8.23
C ASN A 117 7.19 -18.29 6.95
N LEU A 118 7.44 -17.59 5.85
CA LEU A 118 6.62 -17.73 4.64
C LEU A 118 6.60 -19.18 4.15
N THR A 119 7.76 -19.83 4.11
CA THR A 119 7.90 -21.24 3.73
C THR A 119 7.10 -22.16 4.63
N ASP A 120 7.18 -21.95 5.94
CA ASP A 120 6.50 -22.80 6.92
C ASP A 120 4.98 -22.58 6.89
N ILE A 121 4.53 -21.35 6.66
CA ILE A 121 3.11 -21.05 6.48
C ILE A 121 2.58 -21.66 5.20
N CYS A 122 3.32 -21.59 4.10
CA CYS A 122 2.93 -22.26 2.85
C CYS A 122 2.85 -23.79 3.01
N ARG A 123 3.72 -24.39 3.82
CA ARG A 123 3.70 -25.84 4.11
C ARG A 123 2.54 -26.25 5.04
N THR A 124 2.30 -25.47 6.09
CA THR A 124 1.35 -25.81 7.16
C THR A 124 -0.08 -25.37 6.87
N ARG A 125 -0.27 -24.27 6.13
CA ARG A 125 -1.57 -23.74 5.75
C ARG A 125 -1.82 -23.99 4.27
N GLN A 126 -2.32 -25.18 3.93
CA GLN A 126 -2.86 -25.45 2.60
C GLN A 126 -4.14 -24.63 2.37
N GLY A 127 -3.99 -23.38 1.93
CA GLY A 127 -4.99 -22.54 1.24
C GLY A 127 -6.42 -22.47 1.82
N TYR A 128 -6.72 -21.39 2.54
CA TYR A 128 -8.08 -21.04 3.00
C TYR A 128 -8.96 -20.29 1.98
N PHE A 129 -8.63 -20.33 0.68
CA PHE A 129 -9.50 -19.76 -0.35
C PHE A 129 -10.48 -20.82 -0.83
N ARG A 130 -11.54 -21.06 -0.04
CA ARG A 130 -12.72 -21.77 -0.55
C ARG A 130 -13.29 -20.97 -1.72
N LYS A 131 -13.59 -21.64 -2.83
CA LYS A 131 -14.33 -21.08 -3.97
C LYS A 131 -15.53 -20.31 -3.42
N ALA A 132 -15.66 -19.03 -3.79
CA ALA A 132 -16.97 -18.41 -3.79
C ALA A 132 -17.81 -19.19 -4.79
N THR A 133 -18.84 -19.87 -4.29
CA THR A 133 -19.90 -20.51 -5.07
C THR A 133 -20.63 -19.50 -5.92
#